data_AF-A0A9D6S6U1-F1
#
_entry.id   AF-A0A9D6S6U1-F1
#
_cell.length_a   1.000
_cell.length_b   1.000
_cell.length_c   1.000
_cell.angle_alpha   90.00
_cell.angle_beta   90.00
_cell.angle_gamma   90.00
#
_symmetry.space_group_name_H-M   'P 1'
#
loop_
_entity.id
_entity.type
_entity.pdbx_description
1 polymer ?
#
loop_
_entity_poly.entity_id
_entity_poly.type
_entity_poly.pdbx_seq_one_letter_code
_entity_poly.pdbx_strand_id
1 'polypeptide(L)'
;MRFREVAFIVQMPHLELRKEAGKTKGTGLTEDEAEKLEERARYAKYWLATYAPEEFKYELQEEMPSVELSDVQKNALAVLADYFQGAERTGEELHLRLHELKTEIPISPKELFQAIYRIFLNRDSGPKAGWFLAGLPRDFVIARLIESIA
;
A
#
# COMPACT_ATOMS: atom_id res chain seq x y z
N MET A 1 -10.33 8.03 9.77
CA MET A 1 -9.31 8.01 8.69
C MET A 1 -8.63 9.37 8.58
N ARG A 2 -7.29 9.39 8.55
CA ARG A 2 -6.44 10.59 8.50
C ARG A 2 -6.36 11.13 7.06
N PHE A 3 -6.02 12.43 6.91
CA PHE A 3 -5.95 13.07 5.59
C PHE A 3 -5.02 12.37 4.60
N ARG A 4 -3.83 11.94 5.05
CA ARG A 4 -2.86 11.24 4.20
C ARG A 4 -3.38 9.89 3.67
N GLU A 5 -4.21 9.21 4.45
CA GLU A 5 -4.84 7.95 4.04
C GLU A 5 -5.92 8.21 2.99
N VAL A 6 -6.75 9.26 3.21
CA VAL A 6 -7.75 9.69 2.22
C VAL A 6 -7.06 10.09 0.91
N ALA A 7 -5.98 10.88 0.97
CA ALA A 7 -5.23 11.29 -0.20
C ALA A 7 -4.64 10.10 -0.98
N PHE A 8 -4.22 9.04 -0.31
CA PHE A 8 -3.82 7.80 -0.99
C PHE A 8 -5.03 7.10 -1.64
N ILE A 9 -6.12 6.88 -0.89
CA ILE A 9 -7.27 6.12 -1.37
C ILE A 9 -7.94 6.77 -2.59
N VAL A 10 -8.05 8.10 -2.62
CA VAL A 10 -8.67 8.80 -3.77
C VAL A 10 -7.88 8.69 -5.07
N GLN A 11 -6.62 8.22 -5.02
CA GLN A 11 -5.77 7.97 -6.19
C GLN A 11 -5.89 6.54 -6.72
N MET A 12 -6.58 5.64 -5.99
CA MET A 12 -6.64 4.21 -6.30
C MET A 12 -8.04 3.85 -6.82
N PRO A 13 -8.24 3.62 -8.12
CA PRO A 13 -9.57 3.44 -8.71
C PRO A 13 -10.34 2.22 -8.18
N HIS A 14 -9.63 1.20 -7.73
CA HIS A 14 -10.18 -0.05 -7.19
C HIS A 14 -10.60 0.05 -5.70
N LEU A 15 -10.31 1.17 -5.03
CA LEU A 15 -10.65 1.38 -3.63
C LEU A 15 -11.92 2.23 -3.46
N GLU A 16 -12.81 1.77 -2.59
CA GLU A 16 -14.00 2.53 -2.18
C GLU A 16 -13.78 3.21 -0.83
N LEU A 17 -13.77 4.55 -0.83
CA LEU A 17 -13.43 5.35 0.36
C LEU A 17 -14.29 5.03 1.59
N ARG A 18 -15.62 4.92 1.42
CA ARG A 18 -16.55 4.59 2.52
C ARG A 18 -16.27 3.20 3.09
N LYS A 19 -15.98 2.21 2.23
CA LYS A 19 -15.66 0.84 2.62
C LYS A 19 -14.35 0.78 3.42
N GLU A 20 -13.30 1.44 2.93
CA GLU A 20 -12.00 1.47 3.61
C GLU A 20 -12.04 2.22 4.94
N ALA A 21 -12.86 3.26 5.04
CA ALA A 21 -13.09 3.96 6.30
C ALA A 21 -13.89 3.13 7.31
N GLY A 22 -14.89 2.36 6.85
CA GLY A 22 -15.60 1.39 7.68
C GLY A 22 -14.66 0.31 8.24
N LYS A 23 -13.79 -0.27 7.39
CA LYS A 23 -12.76 -1.23 7.83
C LYS A 23 -11.83 -0.62 8.88
N THR A 24 -11.36 0.61 8.66
CA THR A 24 -10.48 1.33 9.59
C THR A 24 -11.15 1.63 10.93
N LYS A 25 -12.45 1.94 10.92
CA LYS A 25 -13.24 2.21 12.14
C LYS A 25 -13.63 0.92 12.87
N GLY A 26 -13.64 -0.23 12.19
CA GLY A 26 -14.15 -1.50 12.68
C GLY A 26 -15.68 -1.57 12.76
N THR A 27 -16.39 -0.51 12.35
CA THR A 27 -17.85 -0.40 12.34
C THR A 27 -18.31 0.40 11.13
N GLY A 28 -19.60 0.35 10.80
CA GLY A 28 -20.19 1.19 9.77
C GLY A 28 -20.01 2.69 10.06
N LEU A 29 -19.93 3.49 9.00
CA LEU A 29 -20.01 4.95 9.11
C LEU A 29 -21.46 5.38 9.31
N THR A 30 -21.68 6.39 10.14
CA THR A 30 -22.93 7.16 10.13
C THR A 30 -22.96 8.07 8.90
N GLU A 31 -24.12 8.63 8.55
CA GLU A 31 -24.19 9.53 7.40
C GLU A 31 -23.38 10.82 7.61
N ASP A 32 -23.43 11.41 8.81
CA ASP A 32 -22.60 12.59 9.15
C ASP A 32 -21.09 12.30 9.04
N GLU A 33 -20.65 11.11 9.46
CA GLU A 33 -19.25 10.69 9.28
C GLU A 33 -18.89 10.50 7.80
N ALA A 34 -19.82 9.95 7.02
CA ALA A 34 -19.63 9.74 5.59
C ALA A 34 -19.56 11.09 4.84
N GLU A 35 -20.45 12.04 5.15
CA GLU A 35 -20.42 13.40 4.56
C GLU A 35 -19.10 14.12 4.84
N LYS A 36 -18.62 14.08 6.10
CA LYS A 36 -17.31 14.65 6.48
C LYS A 36 -16.14 13.97 5.79
N LEU A 37 -16.25 12.66 5.54
CA LEU A 37 -15.23 11.89 4.81
C LEU A 37 -15.21 12.28 3.32
N GLU A 38 -16.36 12.42 2.68
CA GLU A 38 -16.49 12.88 1.30
C GLU A 38 -15.96 14.31 1.13
N GLU A 39 -16.26 15.19 2.09
CA GLU A 39 -15.70 16.55 2.11
C GLU A 39 -14.17 16.51 2.15
N ARG A 40 -13.60 15.69 3.04
CA ARG A 40 -12.15 15.49 3.11
C ARG A 40 -11.58 14.91 1.81
N ALA A 41 -12.31 14.03 1.14
CA ALA A 41 -11.93 13.47 -0.16
C ALA A 41 -11.85 14.54 -1.25
N ARG A 42 -12.82 15.46 -1.28
CA ARG A 42 -12.79 16.62 -2.20
C ARG A 42 -11.55 17.48 -1.95
N TYR A 43 -11.24 17.77 -0.70
CA TYR A 43 -10.02 18.54 -0.35
C TYR A 43 -8.74 17.79 -0.72
N ALA A 44 -8.68 16.48 -0.49
CA ALA A 44 -7.54 15.66 -0.88
C ALA A 44 -7.33 15.67 -2.40
N LYS A 45 -8.40 15.50 -3.19
CA LYS A 45 -8.34 15.56 -4.66
C LYS A 45 -7.89 16.94 -5.16
N TYR A 46 -8.44 18.01 -4.59
CA TYR A 46 -8.03 19.37 -4.95
C TYR A 46 -6.54 19.62 -4.61
N TRP A 47 -6.12 19.24 -3.40
CA TRP A 47 -4.72 19.36 -2.99
C TRP A 47 -3.78 18.55 -3.90
N LEU A 48 -4.13 17.30 -4.24
CA LEU A 48 -3.37 16.47 -5.18
C LEU A 48 -3.20 17.11 -6.56
N ALA A 49 -4.25 17.77 -7.05
CA ALA A 49 -4.25 18.41 -8.36
C ALA A 49 -3.47 19.74 -8.40
N THR A 50 -3.32 20.43 -7.26
CA THR A 50 -2.86 21.84 -7.24
C THR A 50 -1.59 22.09 -6.45
N TYR A 51 -1.41 21.44 -5.30
CA TYR A 51 -0.36 21.78 -4.34
C TYR A 51 0.50 20.58 -3.91
N ALA A 52 0.03 19.35 -4.12
CA ALA A 52 0.72 18.17 -3.64
C ALA A 52 2.10 18.03 -4.30
N PRO A 53 3.16 17.88 -3.49
CA PRO A 53 4.46 17.47 -4.00
C PRO A 53 4.38 16.11 -4.70
N GLU A 54 5.33 15.88 -5.61
CA GLU A 54 5.38 14.66 -6.44
C GLU A 54 5.43 13.36 -5.62
N GLU A 55 6.05 13.40 -4.44
CA GLU A 55 6.15 12.25 -3.52
C GLU A 55 4.80 11.78 -2.93
N PHE A 56 3.72 12.54 -3.12
CA PHE A 56 2.36 12.17 -2.72
C PHE A 56 1.47 11.75 -3.89
N LYS A 57 1.99 11.85 -5.13
CA LYS A 57 1.30 11.44 -6.35
C LYS A 57 1.74 10.02 -6.68
N TYR A 58 0.83 9.07 -6.45
CA TYR A 58 1.10 7.66 -6.62
C TYR A 58 0.39 7.13 -7.86
N GLU A 59 1.14 6.37 -8.66
CA GLU A 59 0.63 5.65 -9.82
C GLU A 59 0.99 4.18 -9.67
N LEU A 60 -0.04 3.33 -9.59
CA LEU A 60 0.16 1.89 -9.54
C LEU A 60 0.62 1.41 -10.92
N GLN A 61 1.75 0.73 -10.95
CA GLN A 61 2.33 0.24 -12.20
C GLN A 61 1.59 -1.02 -12.65
N GLU A 62 0.98 -0.98 -13.84
CA GLU A 62 0.24 -2.11 -14.41
C GLU A 62 1.17 -3.28 -14.76
N GLU A 63 2.34 -2.96 -15.33
CA GLU A 63 3.42 -3.90 -15.64
C GLU A 63 4.56 -3.79 -14.61
N MET A 64 5.42 -4.81 -14.55
CA MET A 64 6.60 -4.79 -13.69
C MET A 64 7.60 -3.72 -14.15
N PRO A 65 7.94 -2.74 -13.30
CA PRO A 65 8.94 -1.74 -13.65
C PRO A 65 10.34 -2.37 -13.74
N SER A 66 11.20 -1.81 -14.58
CA SER A 66 12.62 -2.20 -14.66
C SER A 66 13.37 -1.74 -13.40
N VAL A 67 13.46 -2.59 -12.39
CA VAL A 67 14.09 -2.29 -11.10
C VAL A 67 15.14 -3.34 -10.74
N GLU A 68 16.26 -2.88 -10.21
CA GLU A 68 17.28 -3.76 -9.65
C GLU A 68 16.98 -4.01 -8.17
N LEU A 69 16.89 -5.30 -7.82
CA LEU A 69 16.67 -5.77 -6.46
C LEU A 69 17.86 -6.61 -6.01
N SER A 70 18.33 -6.36 -4.78
CA SER A 70 19.38 -7.19 -4.18
C SER A 70 18.85 -8.58 -3.83
N ASP A 71 19.76 -9.54 -3.64
CA ASP A 71 19.38 -10.90 -3.23
C ASP A 71 18.60 -10.92 -1.90
N VAL A 72 18.98 -10.03 -0.97
CA VAL A 72 18.30 -9.87 0.33
C VAL A 72 16.87 -9.33 0.13
N GLN A 73 16.68 -8.38 -0.80
CA GLN A 73 15.34 -7.88 -1.15
C GLN A 73 14.50 -8.98 -1.81
N LYS A 74 15.06 -9.71 -2.78
CA LYS A 74 14.35 -10.82 -3.44
C LYS A 74 13.92 -11.89 -2.44
N ASN A 75 14.80 -12.28 -1.52
CA ASN A 75 14.45 -13.23 -0.46
C ASN A 75 13.30 -12.72 0.43
N ALA A 76 13.31 -11.44 0.81
CA ALA A 76 12.24 -10.86 1.60
C ALA A 76 10.90 -10.77 0.86
N LEU A 77 10.92 -10.46 -0.44
CA LEU A 77 9.73 -10.46 -1.28
C LEU A 77 9.18 -11.87 -1.50
N ALA A 78 10.03 -12.90 -1.57
CA ALA A 78 9.60 -14.30 -1.64
C ALA A 78 8.87 -14.73 -0.36
N VAL A 79 9.45 -14.45 0.82
CA VAL A 79 8.77 -14.74 2.11
C VAL A 79 7.46 -13.94 2.24
N LEU A 80 7.44 -12.71 1.74
CA LEU A 80 6.21 -11.94 1.70
C LEU A 80 5.17 -12.58 0.76
N ALA A 81 5.56 -13.06 -0.42
CA ALA A 81 4.67 -13.75 -1.35
C ALA A 81 4.02 -14.97 -0.69
N ASP A 82 4.81 -15.81 0.00
CA ASP A 82 4.31 -16.96 0.76
C ASP A 82 3.35 -16.54 1.88
N TYR A 83 3.65 -15.44 2.57
CA TYR A 83 2.74 -14.90 3.58
C TYR A 83 1.39 -14.48 3.00
N PHE A 84 1.37 -13.92 1.78
CA PHE A 84 0.13 -13.58 1.07
C PHE A 84 -0.66 -14.80 0.59
N GLN A 85 -0.03 -15.97 0.39
CA GLN A 85 -0.74 -17.22 0.04
C GLN A 85 -1.67 -17.72 1.15
N GLY A 86 -1.48 -17.27 2.40
CA GLY A 86 -2.35 -17.56 3.53
C GLY A 86 -3.68 -16.80 3.52
N ALA A 87 -4.35 -16.78 4.68
CA ALA A 87 -5.60 -16.06 4.89
C ALA A 87 -5.46 -14.54 4.65
N GLU A 88 -6.57 -13.89 4.28
CA GLU A 88 -6.64 -12.43 4.17
C GLU A 88 -6.19 -11.74 5.46
N ARG A 89 -5.47 -10.63 5.30
CA ARG A 89 -4.87 -9.86 6.39
C ARG A 89 -5.30 -8.40 6.32
N THR A 90 -5.48 -7.81 7.47
CA THR A 90 -5.69 -6.37 7.62
C THR A 90 -4.41 -5.60 7.29
N GLY A 91 -4.55 -4.32 6.94
CA GLY A 91 -3.39 -3.45 6.70
C GLY A 91 -2.47 -3.31 7.92
N GLU A 92 -3.01 -3.46 9.14
CA GLU A 92 -2.24 -3.47 10.38
C GLU A 92 -1.40 -4.75 10.53
N GLU A 93 -2.01 -5.93 10.36
CA GLU A 93 -1.30 -7.22 10.39
C GLU A 93 -0.20 -7.27 9.32
N LEU A 94 -0.50 -6.81 8.10
CA LEU A 94 0.50 -6.72 7.03
C LEU A 94 1.65 -5.79 7.43
N HIS A 95 1.34 -4.61 7.98
CA HIS A 95 2.40 -3.67 8.34
C HIS A 95 3.28 -4.19 9.48
N LEU A 96 2.68 -4.86 10.46
CA LEU A 96 3.42 -5.53 11.53
C LEU A 96 4.33 -6.60 10.95
N ARG A 97 3.81 -7.47 10.09
CA ARG A 97 4.60 -8.52 9.40
C ARG A 97 5.80 -7.93 8.66
N LEU A 98 5.62 -6.81 7.95
CA LEU A 98 6.71 -6.14 7.24
C LEU A 98 7.83 -5.67 8.19
N HIS A 99 7.48 -5.19 9.39
CA HIS A 99 8.49 -4.80 10.39
C HIS A 99 9.14 -6.01 11.07
N GLU A 100 8.43 -7.13 11.16
CA GLU A 100 8.93 -8.38 11.74
C GLU A 100 9.88 -9.11 10.81
N LEU A 101 9.78 -8.97 9.49
CA LEU A 101 10.63 -9.67 8.51
C LEU A 101 12.14 -9.53 8.78
N LYS A 102 12.59 -8.44 9.41
CA LYS A 102 13.99 -8.22 9.80
C LYS A 102 14.52 -9.25 10.81
N THR A 103 13.64 -9.98 11.51
CA THR A 103 14.03 -11.02 12.47
C THR A 103 14.34 -12.35 11.79
N GLU A 104 13.85 -12.54 10.56
CA GLU A 104 14.05 -13.75 9.75
C GLU A 104 15.11 -13.55 8.67
N ILE A 105 15.17 -12.33 8.12
CA ILE A 105 16.04 -11.95 7.03
C ILE A 105 16.85 -10.73 7.48
N PRO A 106 18.16 -10.66 7.20
CA PRO A 106 19.00 -9.50 7.56
C PRO A 106 18.73 -8.29 6.65
N ILE A 107 17.46 -7.91 6.50
CA ILE A 107 16.99 -6.77 5.71
C ILE A 107 16.60 -5.61 6.63
N SER A 108 17.02 -4.40 6.27
CA SER A 108 16.54 -3.22 6.98
C SER A 108 15.09 -2.89 6.57
N PRO A 109 14.28 -2.28 7.47
CA PRO A 109 12.94 -1.83 7.08
C PRO A 109 12.95 -0.91 5.86
N LYS A 110 13.97 -0.05 5.73
CA LYS A 110 14.11 0.85 4.59
C LYS A 110 14.25 0.09 3.27
N GLU A 111 15.16 -0.89 3.21
CA GLU A 111 15.40 -1.69 1.99
C GLU A 111 14.18 -2.51 1.59
N LEU A 112 13.47 -3.08 2.57
CA LEU A 112 12.23 -3.82 2.33
C LEU A 112 11.14 -2.92 1.77
N PHE A 113 10.88 -1.78 2.42
CA PHE A 113 9.86 -0.85 1.94
C PHE A 113 10.21 -0.27 0.56
N GLN A 114 11.49 0.05 0.32
CA GLN A 114 11.96 0.47 -1.00
C GLN A 114 11.70 -0.58 -2.06
N ALA A 115 12.00 -1.86 -1.78
CA ALA A 115 11.72 -2.95 -2.72
C ALA A 115 10.22 -3.00 -3.07
N ILE A 116 9.34 -2.93 -2.07
CA ILE A 116 7.89 -2.92 -2.26
C ILE A 116 7.46 -1.72 -3.12
N TYR A 117 7.88 -0.50 -2.79
CA TYR A 117 7.45 0.66 -3.57
C TYR A 117 8.04 0.68 -4.98
N ARG A 118 9.23 0.13 -5.20
CA ARG A 118 9.82 0.03 -6.54
C ARG A 118 9.01 -0.88 -7.44
N ILE A 119 8.64 -2.07 -6.95
CA ILE A 119 7.92 -3.04 -7.79
C ILE A 119 6.47 -2.63 -8.04
N PHE A 120 5.83 -1.86 -7.14
CA PHE A 120 4.42 -1.48 -7.30
C PHE A 120 4.21 -0.06 -7.82
N LEU A 121 5.07 0.90 -7.46
CA LEU A 121 4.90 2.33 -7.73
C LEU A 121 6.04 2.93 -8.56
N ASN A 122 7.11 2.17 -8.83
CA ASN A 122 8.35 2.69 -9.42
C ASN A 122 8.92 3.91 -8.65
N ARG A 123 8.88 3.84 -7.31
CA ARG A 123 9.37 4.89 -6.40
C ARG A 123 10.14 4.27 -5.23
N ASP A 124 11.00 5.06 -4.60
CA ASP A 124 11.73 4.65 -3.38
C ASP A 124 10.91 4.84 -2.09
N SER A 125 9.76 5.50 -2.15
CA SER A 125 8.92 5.79 -1.00
C SER A 125 7.45 5.76 -1.41
N GLY A 126 6.57 5.66 -0.42
CA GLY A 126 5.16 5.50 -0.68
C GLY A 126 4.28 5.64 0.57
N PRO A 127 2.98 5.36 0.42
CA PRO A 127 2.03 5.32 1.52
C PRO A 127 2.38 4.19 2.50
N LYS A 128 1.66 4.06 3.60
CA LYS A 128 1.97 3.06 4.63
C LYS A 128 1.83 1.64 4.05
N ALA A 129 2.95 0.93 3.85
CA ALA A 129 3.03 -0.29 3.06
C ALA A 129 1.99 -1.39 3.39
N GLY A 130 1.66 -1.62 4.66
CA GLY A 130 0.67 -2.65 5.00
C GLY A 130 -0.74 -2.30 4.51
N TRP A 131 -1.17 -1.05 4.68
CA TRP A 131 -2.44 -0.56 4.17
C TRP A 131 -2.43 -0.43 2.64
N PHE A 132 -1.29 -0.06 2.08
CA PHE A 132 -1.09 -0.05 0.64
C PHE A 132 -1.36 -1.43 0.05
N LEU A 133 -0.67 -2.46 0.53
CA LEU A 133 -0.83 -3.82 0.02
C LEU A 133 -2.21 -4.42 0.33
N ALA A 134 -2.79 -4.15 1.52
CA ALA A 134 -4.16 -4.57 1.85
C ALA A 134 -5.23 -3.94 0.93
N GLY A 135 -4.93 -2.77 0.35
CA GLY A 135 -5.82 -2.09 -0.57
C GLY A 135 -5.81 -2.67 -1.99
N LEU A 136 -4.75 -3.39 -2.36
CA LEU A 136 -4.61 -3.95 -3.69
C LEU A 136 -5.32 -5.31 -3.82
N PRO A 137 -5.76 -5.71 -5.03
CA PRO A 137 -6.23 -7.06 -5.27
C PRO A 137 -5.16 -8.08 -4.89
N ARG A 138 -5.52 -9.07 -4.08
CA ARG A 138 -4.58 -10.05 -3.51
C ARG A 138 -3.80 -10.80 -4.60
N ASP A 139 -4.49 -11.25 -5.65
CA ASP A 139 -3.85 -12.00 -6.74
C ASP A 139 -2.86 -11.13 -7.52
N PHE A 140 -3.13 -9.82 -7.66
CA PHE A 140 -2.20 -8.86 -8.24
C PHE A 140 -0.95 -8.70 -7.38
N VAL A 141 -1.10 -8.59 -6.05
CA VAL A 141 0.05 -8.50 -5.13
C VAL A 141 0.92 -9.75 -5.22
N ILE A 142 0.32 -10.93 -5.16
CA ILE A 142 1.04 -12.21 -5.25
C ILE A 142 1.79 -12.31 -6.59
N ALA A 143 1.10 -12.03 -7.71
CA ALA A 143 1.70 -12.10 -9.03
C ALA A 143 2.91 -11.17 -9.16
N ARG A 144 2.77 -9.90 -8.74
CA ARG A 144 3.86 -8.91 -8.78
C ARG A 144 5.05 -9.30 -7.88
N LEU A 145 4.78 -9.86 -6.71
CA LEU A 145 5.84 -10.36 -5.83
C LEU A 145 6.61 -11.52 -6.47
N ILE A 146 5.92 -12.48 -7.07
CA ILE A 146 6.54 -13.63 -7.76
C ILE A 146 7.32 -13.18 -9.00
N GLU A 147 6.76 -12.27 -9.80
CA GLU A 147 7.43 -11.69 -10.97
C GLU A 147 8.72 -10.96 -10.60
N SER A 148 8.73 -10.25 -9.46
CA SER A 148 9.90 -9.48 -9.01
C SER A 148 11.12 -10.32 -8.58
N ILE A 149 10.91 -11.61 -8.31
CA ILE A 149 11.95 -12.53 -7.83
C ILE A 149 12.39 -13.54 -8.88
N ALA A 150 11.75 -13.56 -10.05
CA ALA A 150 12.19 -14.32 -11.22
C ALA A 150 13.54 -13.81 -11.75
#